data_AF-A0A2V9MY53-F1
#
_entry.id   AF-A0A2V9MY53-F1
#
_cell.length_a   1.000
_cell.length_b   1.000
_cell.length_c   1.000
_cell.angle_alpha   90.00
_cell.angle_beta   90.00
_cell.angle_gamma   90.00
#
_symmetry.space_group_name_H-M   'P 1'
#
loop_
_entity.id
_entity.type
_entity.pdbx_description
1 polymer ?
#
loop_
_entity_poly.entity_id
_entity_poly.type
_entity_poly.pdbx_seq_one_letter_code
_entity_poly.pdbx_strand_id
1 'polypeptide(L)'
;MTAVAEIRALVVTRDAELTTTFTHLSREFGISAQRSSGTNGGVPKELTLSKYEALVIDFDTIPQTVPIFTTIRQSPANRNAVVFAVVSSEDTRQRAKDQGATFLLERPLERDGLRRVLQAAYGLMTSERRRYFRCSIELPVQLVRDSGEELDCRTINISSNGMAVNGPAPFEGGEKLHIALSLPKSGSQVRGRATVVWDDKHGKTGLSVECANSQMQRELDTWLDAQFHPNIGR
;
A
#
# COMPACT_ATOMS: atom_id res chain seq x y z
N MET A 1 14.06 -7.33 -13.23
CA MET A 1 13.91 -7.64 -11.80
C MET A 1 12.65 -6.95 -11.29
N THR A 2 11.55 -7.68 -11.19
CA THR A 2 10.29 -7.19 -10.60
C THR A 2 10.54 -6.98 -9.11
N ALA A 3 10.41 -5.75 -8.62
CA ALA A 3 10.52 -5.47 -7.19
C ALA A 3 9.42 -6.27 -6.47
N VAL A 4 9.81 -7.23 -5.64
CA VAL A 4 8.89 -7.91 -4.73
C VAL A 4 8.27 -6.81 -3.86
N ALA A 5 6.95 -6.74 -3.82
CA ALA A 5 6.28 -5.68 -3.13
C ALA A 5 6.31 -5.94 -1.61
N GLU A 6 7.38 -5.46 -0.98
CA GLU A 6 7.67 -5.65 0.44
C GLU A 6 6.72 -4.81 1.33
N ILE A 7 6.17 -5.41 2.39
CA ILE A 7 5.42 -4.70 3.44
C ILE A 7 6.44 -3.96 4.30
N ARG A 8 6.27 -2.65 4.49
CA ARG A 8 7.18 -1.80 5.26
C ARG A 8 6.56 -1.40 6.60
N ALA A 9 7.33 -1.56 7.67
CA ALA A 9 6.95 -1.14 9.01
C ALA A 9 7.95 -0.11 9.56
N LEU A 10 7.44 0.95 10.17
CA LEU A 10 8.25 1.95 10.86
C LEU A 10 8.17 1.74 12.38
N VAL A 11 9.32 1.53 13.03
CA VAL A 11 9.42 1.37 14.49
C VAL A 11 9.88 2.69 15.11
N VAL A 12 9.01 3.31 15.88
CA VAL A 12 9.21 4.60 16.54
C VAL A 12 9.38 4.38 18.03
N THR A 13 10.64 4.23 18.44
CA THR A 13 11.02 3.95 19.83
C THR A 13 12.43 4.42 20.14
N ARG A 14 12.72 4.66 21.43
CA ARG A 14 14.10 4.79 21.94
C ARG A 14 14.70 3.44 22.38
N ASP A 15 13.86 2.43 22.59
CA ASP A 15 14.20 1.08 23.02
C ASP A 15 14.82 0.26 21.88
N ALA A 16 16.10 -0.07 22.02
CA ALA A 16 16.84 -0.87 21.05
C ALA A 16 16.38 -2.35 21.04
N GLU A 17 15.91 -2.86 22.17
CA GLU A 17 15.45 -4.25 22.31
C GLU A 17 14.12 -4.44 21.57
N LEU A 18 13.17 -3.51 21.74
CA LEU A 18 11.93 -3.49 20.96
C LEU A 18 12.24 -3.45 19.45
N THR A 19 13.16 -2.57 19.03
CA THR A 19 13.56 -2.48 17.62
C THR A 19 14.09 -3.84 17.12
N THR A 20 14.98 -4.46 17.88
CA THR A 20 15.64 -5.73 17.51
C THR A 20 14.63 -6.86 17.43
N THR A 21 13.82 -7.02 18.47
CA THR A 21 12.82 -8.08 18.59
C THR A 21 11.75 -7.97 17.51
N PHE A 22 11.19 -6.77 17.33
CA PHE A 22 10.15 -6.54 16.33
C PHE A 22 10.70 -6.73 14.91
N THR A 23 11.91 -6.25 14.63
CA THR A 23 12.54 -6.42 13.31
C THR A 23 12.81 -7.88 13.00
N HIS A 24 13.32 -8.64 13.97
CA HIS A 24 13.56 -10.07 13.80
C HIS A 24 12.25 -10.82 13.52
N LEU A 25 11.21 -10.60 14.32
CA LEU A 25 9.92 -11.24 14.13
C LEU A 25 9.25 -10.86 12.81
N SER A 26 9.33 -9.58 12.42
CA SER A 26 8.76 -9.07 11.17
C SER A 26 9.29 -9.81 9.93
N ARG A 27 10.57 -10.19 9.93
CA ARG A 27 11.18 -10.95 8.82
C ARG A 27 10.54 -12.31 8.59
N GLU A 28 10.05 -12.95 9.65
CA GLU A 28 9.35 -14.25 9.55
C GLU A 28 8.04 -14.14 8.75
N PHE A 29 7.48 -12.93 8.63
CA PHE A 29 6.28 -12.61 7.86
C PHE A 29 6.59 -11.90 6.53
N GLY A 30 7.87 -11.74 6.16
CA GLY A 30 8.27 -10.96 4.98
C GLY A 30 8.02 -9.45 5.13
N ILE A 31 8.03 -8.94 6.37
CA ILE A 31 7.87 -7.51 6.68
C ILE A 31 9.25 -6.89 6.91
N SER A 32 9.49 -5.77 6.24
CA SER A 32 10.68 -4.94 6.39
C SER A 32 10.43 -3.87 7.43
N ALA A 33 10.85 -4.16 8.65
CA ALA A 33 10.78 -3.20 9.74
C ALA A 33 12.08 -2.39 9.83
N GLN A 34 11.95 -1.08 9.95
CA GLN A 34 13.07 -0.18 10.20
C GLN A 34 12.76 0.76 11.36
N ARG A 35 13.78 1.09 12.16
CA ARG A 35 13.65 2.14 13.17
C ARG A 35 13.58 3.50 12.50
N SER A 36 12.74 4.40 13.01
CA SER A 36 12.75 5.79 12.54
C SER A 36 14.13 6.41 12.77
N SER A 37 14.64 7.03 11.71
CA SER A 37 15.95 7.69 11.71
C SER A 37 15.96 8.99 12.51
N GLY A 38 14.79 9.58 12.77
CA GLY A 38 14.64 10.80 13.57
C GLY A 38 15.33 12.05 13.00
N THR A 39 15.76 12.06 11.74
CA THR A 39 16.55 13.18 11.17
C THR A 39 15.67 14.31 10.62
N ASN A 40 16.17 15.56 10.70
CA ASN A 40 15.66 16.78 10.05
C ASN A 40 14.12 16.93 9.98
N GLY A 41 13.42 16.91 11.12
CA GLY A 41 11.96 17.08 11.21
C GLY A 41 11.21 15.92 11.89
N GLY A 42 11.94 14.87 12.29
CA GLY A 42 11.41 13.76 13.07
C GLY A 42 10.44 12.87 12.31
N VAL A 43 9.73 12.03 13.07
CA VAL A 43 8.78 11.04 12.53
C VAL A 43 7.71 11.67 11.63
N PRO A 44 7.08 12.82 11.97
CA PRO A 44 6.08 13.43 11.09
C PRO A 44 6.60 13.69 9.67
N LYS A 45 7.81 14.23 9.52
CA LYS A 45 8.37 14.48 8.18
C LYS A 45 8.72 13.18 7.46
N GLU A 46 9.19 12.16 8.17
CA GLU A 46 9.43 10.85 7.56
C GLU A 46 8.14 10.26 6.96
N LEU A 47 7.00 10.45 7.64
CA LEU A 47 5.68 10.01 7.18
C LEU A 47 5.10 10.82 6.01
N THR A 48 5.68 11.98 5.66
CA THR A 48 5.31 12.70 4.43
C THR A 48 6.14 12.24 3.22
N LEU A 49 7.34 11.70 3.46
CA LEU A 49 8.28 11.29 2.42
C LEU A 49 8.20 9.80 2.08
N SER A 50 7.65 8.98 2.98
CA SER A 50 7.61 7.52 2.83
C SER A 50 6.25 6.92 3.19
N LYS A 51 5.90 5.86 2.46
CA LYS A 51 4.75 4.99 2.77
C LYS A 51 5.20 3.84 3.67
N TYR A 52 4.39 3.56 4.67
CA TYR A 52 4.46 2.38 5.53
C TYR A 52 3.08 1.74 5.62
N GLU A 53 3.04 0.42 5.65
CA GLU A 53 1.83 -0.36 5.88
C GLU A 53 1.60 -0.60 7.38
N ALA A 54 2.65 -0.45 8.19
CA ALA A 54 2.58 -0.52 9.64
C ALA A 54 3.45 0.52 10.35
N LEU A 55 3.01 0.94 11.53
CA LEU A 55 3.80 1.73 12.46
C LEU A 55 3.75 1.09 13.84
N VAL A 56 4.90 0.95 14.48
CA VAL A 56 5.02 0.58 15.89
C VAL A 56 5.42 1.83 16.66
N ILE A 57 4.55 2.32 17.54
CA ILE A 57 4.78 3.56 18.30
C ILE A 57 4.90 3.19 19.77
N ASP A 58 6.05 3.49 20.36
CA ASP A 58 6.33 3.21 21.75
C ASP A 58 5.90 4.37 22.66
N PHE A 59 4.76 4.22 23.33
CA PHE A 59 4.21 5.26 24.19
C PHE A 59 5.02 5.45 25.48
N ASP A 60 5.87 4.50 25.85
CA ASP A 60 6.72 4.61 27.04
C ASP A 60 7.94 5.50 26.73
N THR A 61 8.52 5.36 25.53
CA THR A 61 9.75 6.09 25.16
C THR A 61 9.54 7.34 24.29
N ILE A 62 8.34 7.50 23.72
CA ILE A 62 7.98 8.63 22.85
C ILE A 62 7.01 9.56 23.60
N PRO A 63 7.48 10.73 24.06
CA PRO A 63 6.67 11.60 24.90
C PRO A 63 5.50 12.25 24.14
N GLN A 64 5.69 12.62 22.88
CA GLN A 64 4.68 13.30 22.05
C GLN A 64 4.24 12.44 20.88
N THR A 65 3.18 11.65 21.07
CA THR A 65 2.62 10.78 20.03
C THR A 65 1.53 11.47 19.20
N VAL A 66 0.84 12.48 19.75
CA VAL A 66 -0.26 13.20 19.07
C VAL A 66 0.14 13.73 17.69
N PRO A 67 1.28 14.44 17.51
CA PRO A 67 1.67 14.93 16.19
C PRO A 67 1.88 13.81 15.17
N ILE A 68 2.39 12.66 15.63
CA ILE A 68 2.60 11.48 14.78
C ILE A 68 1.25 10.96 14.27
N PHE A 69 0.28 10.76 15.16
CA PHE A 69 -1.06 10.31 14.78
C PHE A 69 -1.79 11.30 13.87
N THR A 70 -1.69 12.61 14.14
CA THR A 70 -2.24 13.65 13.25
C THR A 70 -1.65 13.53 11.85
N THR A 71 -0.33 13.40 11.72
CA THR A 71 0.33 13.23 10.41
C THR A 71 -0.06 11.92 9.72
N ILE A 72 -0.18 10.81 10.45
CA ILE A 72 -0.68 9.54 9.88
C ILE A 72 -2.03 9.78 9.22
N ARG A 73 -3.01 10.35 9.96
CA ARG A 73 -4.38 10.52 9.47
C ARG A 73 -4.51 11.49 8.31
N GLN A 74 -3.66 12.53 8.28
CA GLN A 74 -3.64 13.50 7.19
C GLN A 74 -2.87 13.01 5.96
N SER A 75 -1.97 12.03 6.09
CA SER A 75 -1.15 11.52 5.00
C SER A 75 -1.94 10.56 4.09
N PRO A 76 -2.13 10.86 2.79
CA PRO A 76 -2.79 9.94 1.87
C PRO A 76 -2.05 8.60 1.72
N ALA A 77 -0.75 8.57 1.99
CA ALA A 77 0.09 7.39 1.93
C ALA A 77 -0.03 6.49 3.16
N ASN A 78 -0.26 7.07 4.35
CA ASN A 78 -0.17 6.38 5.64
C ASN A 78 -1.48 6.35 6.44
N ARG A 79 -2.54 7.04 6.05
CA ARG A 79 -3.80 7.16 6.82
C ARG A 79 -4.48 5.83 7.19
N ASN A 80 -4.22 4.79 6.42
CA ASN A 80 -4.74 3.43 6.61
C ASN A 80 -3.69 2.46 7.20
N ALA A 81 -2.48 2.93 7.51
CA ALA A 81 -1.45 2.06 8.05
C ALA A 81 -1.89 1.47 9.40
N VAL A 82 -1.51 0.21 9.65
CA VAL A 82 -1.80 -0.48 10.90
C VAL A 82 -0.91 0.09 12.00
N VAL A 83 -1.50 0.61 13.08
CA VAL A 83 -0.72 1.20 14.17
C VAL A 83 -0.71 0.27 15.37
N PHE A 84 0.48 -0.21 15.74
CA PHE A 84 0.74 -0.94 16.98
C PHE A 84 1.26 0.05 18.01
N ALA A 85 0.60 0.16 19.16
CA ALA A 85 1.09 0.95 20.28
C ALA A 85 1.73 0.05 21.33
N VAL A 86 2.99 0.30 21.67
CA VAL A 86 3.67 -0.38 22.80
C VAL A 86 3.39 0.41 24.07
N VAL A 87 2.90 -0.28 25.10
CA VAL A 87 2.41 0.33 26.34
C VAL A 87 2.82 -0.50 27.56
N SER A 88 3.07 0.18 28.69
CA SER A 88 3.41 -0.46 29.97
C SER A 88 2.49 -0.09 31.14
N SER A 89 1.62 0.91 30.98
CA SER A 89 0.75 1.42 32.05
C SER A 89 -0.66 1.71 31.54
N GLU A 90 -1.62 1.86 32.46
CA GLU A 90 -2.99 2.22 32.08
C GLU A 90 -3.08 3.60 31.42
N ASP A 91 -2.20 4.54 31.79
CA ASP A 91 -2.12 5.86 31.14
C ASP A 91 -1.69 5.74 29.67
N THR A 92 -0.59 5.00 29.40
CA THR A 92 -0.13 4.81 28.02
C THR A 92 -1.12 4.00 27.19
N ARG A 93 -1.80 3.03 27.81
CA ARG A 93 -2.90 2.26 27.21
C ARG A 93 -4.07 3.15 26.82
N GLN A 94 -4.55 4.00 27.72
CA GLN A 94 -5.69 4.88 27.45
C GLN A 94 -5.36 5.88 26.34
N ARG A 95 -4.19 6.53 26.43
CA ARG A 95 -3.71 7.44 25.38
C ARG A 95 -3.60 6.78 24.01
N ALA A 96 -3.12 5.54 23.95
CA ALA A 96 -3.00 4.80 22.69
C ALA A 96 -4.36 4.51 22.06
N LYS A 97 -5.36 4.14 22.87
CA LYS A 97 -6.74 3.93 22.42
C LYS A 97 -7.37 5.24 21.92
N ASP A 98 -7.22 6.32 22.68
CA ASP A 98 -7.79 7.63 22.34
C ASP A 98 -7.21 8.19 21.03
N GLN A 99 -5.95 7.88 20.72
CA GLN A 99 -5.30 8.27 19.47
C GLN A 99 -5.61 7.30 18.30
N GLY A 100 -6.31 6.20 18.57
CA GLY A 100 -6.77 5.26 17.55
C GLY A 100 -5.70 4.26 17.09
N ALA A 101 -4.87 3.76 18.01
CA ALA A 101 -4.02 2.61 17.75
C ALA A 101 -4.87 1.38 17.38
N THR A 102 -4.44 0.61 16.38
CA THR A 102 -5.14 -0.60 15.91
C THR A 102 -4.91 -1.78 16.86
N PHE A 103 -3.68 -1.91 17.36
CA PHE A 103 -3.29 -2.98 18.28
C PHE A 103 -2.51 -2.40 19.45
N LEU A 104 -2.68 -3.02 20.63
CA LEU A 104 -1.92 -2.72 21.82
C LEU A 104 -0.92 -3.87 22.06
N LEU A 105 0.34 -3.51 22.27
CA LEU A 105 1.44 -4.41 22.60
C LEU A 105 1.87 -4.11 24.02
N GLU A 106 1.39 -4.92 24.95
CA GLU A 106 1.61 -4.69 26.39
C GLU A 106 2.95 -5.28 26.81
N ARG A 107 3.78 -4.50 27.51
CA ARG A 107 5.01 -4.99 28.11
C ARG A 107 4.68 -5.95 29.27
N PRO A 108 5.44 -7.05 29.46
CA PRO A 108 6.63 -7.45 28.71
C PRO A 108 6.30 -7.99 27.31
N LEU A 109 7.10 -7.59 26.32
CA LEU A 109 6.89 -7.95 24.91
C LEU A 109 7.39 -9.35 24.60
N GLU A 110 6.64 -10.34 25.05
CA GLU A 110 6.95 -11.75 24.79
C GLU A 110 6.84 -12.08 23.30
N ARG A 111 7.80 -12.87 22.82
CA ARG A 111 7.94 -13.22 21.40
C ARG A 111 6.67 -13.84 20.82
N ASP A 112 6.01 -14.72 21.57
CA ASP A 112 4.79 -15.41 21.12
C ASP A 112 3.58 -14.47 21.09
N GLY A 113 3.51 -13.51 22.03
CA GLY A 113 2.51 -12.46 22.02
C GLY A 113 2.64 -11.56 20.80
N LEU A 114 3.85 -11.07 20.54
CA LEU A 114 4.17 -10.28 19.34
C LEU A 114 3.84 -11.04 18.05
N ARG A 115 4.20 -12.32 17.97
CA ARG A 115 3.92 -13.17 16.80
C ARG A 115 2.41 -13.28 16.54
N ARG A 116 1.59 -13.53 17.57
CA ARG A 116 0.13 -13.60 17.44
C ARG A 116 -0.46 -12.29 16.93
N VAL A 117 0.01 -11.16 17.46
CA VAL A 117 -0.48 -9.84 17.04
C VAL A 117 -0.06 -9.52 15.61
N LEU A 118 1.18 -9.83 15.21
CA LEU A 118 1.65 -9.71 13.83
C LEU A 118 0.82 -10.57 12.88
N GLN A 119 0.51 -11.81 13.26
CA GLN A 119 -0.32 -12.71 12.47
C GLN A 119 -1.74 -12.16 12.29
N ALA A 120 -2.36 -11.64 13.34
CA ALA A 120 -3.68 -11.02 13.28
C ALA A 120 -3.68 -9.75 12.41
N ALA A 121 -2.61 -8.97 12.46
CA ALA A 121 -2.45 -7.73 11.69
C ALA A 121 -2.03 -7.96 10.23
N TYR A 122 -1.49 -9.14 9.90
CA TYR A 122 -0.89 -9.40 8.58
C TYR A 122 -1.87 -9.18 7.43
N GLY A 123 -3.11 -9.63 7.59
CA GLY A 123 -4.16 -9.41 6.59
C GLY A 123 -4.46 -7.93 6.35
N LEU A 124 -4.46 -7.11 7.41
CA LEU A 124 -4.67 -5.66 7.31
C LEU A 124 -3.51 -4.96 6.61
N MET A 125 -2.27 -5.30 6.97
CA MET A 125 -1.06 -4.75 6.32
C MET A 125 -1.00 -5.14 4.84
N THR A 126 -1.32 -6.39 4.52
CA THR A 126 -1.34 -6.89 3.14
C THR A 126 -2.44 -6.24 2.32
N SER A 127 -3.64 -6.06 2.90
CA SER A 127 -4.74 -5.35 2.24
C SER A 127 -4.36 -3.91 1.90
N GLU A 128 -3.72 -3.21 2.84
CA GLU A 128 -3.24 -1.85 2.61
C GLU A 128 -2.10 -1.81 1.59
N ARG A 129 -1.21 -2.81 1.58
CA ARG A 129 -0.17 -2.93 0.56
C ARG A 129 -0.76 -3.12 -0.83
N ARG A 130 -1.70 -4.05 -0.98
CA ARG A 130 -2.39 -4.34 -2.25
C ARG A 130 -3.10 -3.11 -2.81
N ARG A 131 -3.74 -2.32 -1.94
CA ARG A 131 -4.42 -1.07 -2.33
C ARG A 131 -3.52 -0.07 -3.07
N TYR A 132 -2.22 -0.06 -2.78
CA TYR A 132 -1.26 0.87 -3.37
C TYR A 132 -0.22 0.18 -4.26
N PHE A 133 -0.30 -1.14 -4.41
CA PHE A 133 0.58 -1.88 -5.30
C PHE A 133 0.33 -1.44 -6.74
N ARG A 134 1.40 -1.01 -7.42
CA ARG A 134 1.40 -0.76 -8.86
C ARG A 134 2.41 -1.71 -9.49
N CYS A 135 1.91 -2.71 -10.21
CA CYS A 135 2.74 -3.62 -10.98
C CYS A 135 3.29 -2.87 -12.19
N SER A 136 4.61 -2.65 -12.24
CA SER A 136 5.28 -2.07 -13.41
C SER A 136 5.44 -3.15 -14.47
N ILE A 137 4.60 -3.11 -15.48
CA ILE A 137 4.53 -4.13 -16.53
C ILE A 137 3.91 -3.53 -17.78
N GLU A 138 4.36 -4.01 -18.94
CA GLU A 138 3.88 -3.59 -20.24
C GLU A 138 2.92 -4.63 -20.82
N LEU A 139 1.63 -4.32 -20.77
CA LEU A 139 0.54 -5.14 -21.33
C LEU A 139 -0.23 -4.36 -22.39
N PRO A 140 -0.76 -5.04 -23.43
CA PRO A 140 -1.65 -4.42 -24.40
C PRO A 140 -2.95 -3.94 -23.74
N VAL A 141 -3.33 -2.70 -24.05
CA VAL A 141 -4.59 -2.08 -23.62
C VAL A 141 -5.22 -1.43 -24.84
N GLN A 142 -6.46 -1.80 -25.12
CA GLN A 142 -7.28 -1.09 -26.09
C GLN A 142 -8.12 -0.05 -25.34
N LEU A 143 -8.04 1.21 -25.77
CA LEU A 143 -8.91 2.29 -25.30
C LEU A 143 -9.86 2.68 -26.43
N VAL A 144 -11.13 2.89 -26.11
CA VAL A 144 -12.14 3.31 -27.10
C VAL A 144 -12.85 4.55 -26.58
N ARG A 145 -12.82 5.63 -27.37
CA ARG A 145 -13.58 6.85 -27.09
C ARG A 145 -15.07 6.62 -27.33
N ASP A 146 -15.91 7.47 -26.73
CA ASP A 146 -17.35 7.43 -26.99
C ASP A 146 -17.68 7.77 -28.48
N SER A 147 -16.74 8.38 -29.22
CA SER A 147 -16.81 8.54 -30.69
C SER A 147 -16.64 7.25 -31.49
N GLY A 148 -16.20 6.16 -30.86
CA GLY A 148 -15.82 4.90 -31.49
C GLY A 148 -14.37 4.83 -31.97
N GLU A 149 -13.57 5.87 -31.77
CA GLU A 149 -12.13 5.84 -32.07
C GLU A 149 -11.41 4.87 -31.14
N GLU A 150 -10.70 3.90 -31.73
CA GLU A 150 -9.90 2.91 -31.01
C GLU A 150 -8.42 3.30 -30.99
N LEU A 151 -7.80 3.16 -29.82
CA LEU A 151 -6.43 3.54 -29.55
C LEU A 151 -5.70 2.37 -28.89
N ASP A 152 -4.66 1.89 -29.55
CA ASP A 152 -3.78 0.87 -29.02
C ASP A 152 -2.75 1.50 -28.08
N CYS A 153 -2.79 1.10 -26.82
CA CYS A 153 -1.94 1.59 -25.75
C CYS A 153 -1.20 0.44 -25.08
N ARG A 154 -0.18 0.78 -24.29
CA ARG A 154 0.53 -0.19 -23.44
C ARG A 154 0.62 0.31 -22.02
N THR A 155 0.44 -0.58 -21.04
CA THR A 155 0.58 -0.18 -19.64
C THR A 155 2.04 0.18 -19.32
N ILE A 156 2.21 1.21 -18.48
CA ILE A 156 3.45 1.52 -17.78
C ILE A 156 3.40 0.83 -16.41
N ASN A 157 2.28 0.98 -15.72
CA ASN A 157 1.99 0.27 -14.47
C ASN A 157 0.49 0.10 -14.23
N ILE A 158 0.11 -0.89 -13.43
CA ILE A 158 -1.29 -1.29 -13.18
C ILE A 158 -1.52 -1.50 -11.68
N SER A 159 -2.65 -1.06 -11.17
CA SER A 159 -3.20 -1.40 -9.84
C SER A 159 -4.66 -1.85 -9.96
N SER A 160 -5.25 -2.31 -8.86
CA SER A 160 -6.65 -2.80 -8.84
C SER A 160 -7.68 -1.80 -9.37
N ASN A 161 -7.41 -0.50 -9.24
CA ASN A 161 -8.36 0.58 -9.53
C ASN A 161 -7.86 1.55 -10.63
N GLY A 162 -6.77 1.24 -11.32
CA GLY A 162 -6.24 2.16 -12.32
C GLY A 162 -4.92 1.74 -12.92
N MET A 163 -4.46 2.48 -13.92
CA MET A 163 -3.21 2.21 -14.62
C MET A 163 -2.62 3.48 -15.20
N ALA A 164 -1.31 3.48 -15.40
CA ALA A 164 -0.68 4.45 -16.28
C ALA A 164 -0.42 3.75 -17.61
N VAL A 165 -0.68 4.41 -18.73
CA VAL A 165 -0.48 3.88 -20.08
C VAL A 165 0.40 4.80 -20.90
N ASN A 166 1.04 4.23 -21.91
CA ASN A 166 1.61 4.93 -23.05
C ASN A 166 0.68 4.77 -24.24
N GLY A 167 0.30 5.88 -24.88
CA GLY A 167 -0.65 5.92 -25.98
C GLY A 167 -0.23 6.87 -27.11
N PRO A 168 -0.80 6.71 -28.31
CA PRO A 168 -0.39 7.45 -29.51
C PRO A 168 -1.00 8.86 -29.60
N ALA A 169 -2.01 9.17 -28.79
CA ALA A 169 -2.75 10.42 -28.85
C ALA A 169 -2.96 11.00 -27.43
N PRO A 170 -3.03 12.33 -27.29
CA PRO A 170 -3.33 12.97 -26.01
C PRO A 170 -4.81 12.79 -25.63
N PHE A 171 -5.08 12.73 -24.34
CA PHE A 171 -6.44 12.68 -23.78
C PHE A 171 -6.77 13.93 -22.94
N GLU A 172 -8.05 14.24 -22.78
CA GLU A 172 -8.50 15.32 -21.91
C GLU A 172 -8.69 14.85 -20.45
N GLY A 173 -8.37 15.70 -19.49
CA GLY A 173 -8.59 15.39 -18.07
C GLY A 173 -10.08 15.20 -17.80
N GLY A 174 -10.46 14.07 -17.21
CA GLY A 174 -11.85 13.69 -16.97
C GLY A 174 -12.54 12.99 -18.14
N GLU A 175 -11.87 12.85 -19.29
CA GLU A 175 -12.39 12.08 -20.44
C GLU A 175 -12.72 10.64 -20.02
N LYS A 176 -13.86 10.13 -20.47
CA LYS A 176 -14.32 8.78 -20.18
C LYS A 176 -14.11 7.88 -21.40
N LEU A 177 -13.55 6.71 -21.17
CA LEU A 177 -13.16 5.76 -22.21
C LEU A 177 -13.70 4.38 -21.86
N HIS A 178 -13.94 3.55 -22.87
CA HIS A 178 -13.97 2.10 -22.67
C HIS A 178 -12.55 1.56 -22.68
N ILE A 179 -12.31 0.54 -21.86
CA ILE A 179 -11.00 -0.09 -21.73
C ILE A 179 -11.11 -1.60 -21.86
N ALA A 180 -10.16 -2.21 -22.55
CA ALA A 180 -9.92 -3.65 -22.56
C ALA A 180 -8.43 -3.93 -22.31
N LEU A 181 -8.12 -4.44 -21.12
CA LEU A 181 -6.77 -4.87 -20.73
C LEU A 181 -6.60 -6.36 -21.01
N SER A 182 -5.55 -6.73 -21.74
CA SER A 182 -5.23 -8.12 -22.03
C SER A 182 -4.29 -8.70 -20.97
N LEU A 183 -4.79 -9.63 -20.15
CA LEU A 183 -3.98 -10.30 -19.12
C LEU A 183 -3.24 -11.51 -19.70
N PRO A 184 -1.95 -11.72 -19.37
CA PRO A 184 -1.21 -12.92 -19.77
C PRO A 184 -1.86 -14.21 -19.24
N LYS A 185 -1.77 -15.29 -20.02
CA LYS A 185 -2.13 -16.68 -19.64
C LYS A 185 -3.61 -16.97 -19.35
N SER A 186 -4.48 -15.98 -19.18
CA SER A 186 -5.93 -16.22 -19.04
C SER A 186 -6.67 -16.28 -20.37
N GLY A 187 -6.15 -15.62 -21.40
CA GLY A 187 -6.88 -15.41 -22.67
C GLY A 187 -8.11 -14.50 -22.52
N SER A 188 -8.37 -13.99 -21.31
CA SER A 188 -9.48 -13.09 -21.00
C SER A 188 -9.03 -11.63 -21.05
N GLN A 189 -9.95 -10.76 -21.46
CA GLN A 189 -9.78 -9.31 -21.35
C GLN A 189 -10.54 -8.79 -20.14
N VAL A 190 -9.86 -8.03 -19.29
CA VAL A 190 -10.52 -7.24 -18.25
C VAL A 190 -11.07 -5.99 -18.93
N ARG A 191 -12.40 -5.88 -18.98
CA ARG A 191 -13.10 -4.75 -19.62
C ARG A 191 -13.73 -3.84 -18.57
N GLY A 192 -13.91 -2.57 -18.93
CA GLY A 192 -14.49 -1.59 -18.02
C GLY A 192 -14.66 -0.20 -18.62
N ARG A 193 -14.84 0.76 -17.73
CA ARG A 193 -14.72 2.20 -18.02
C ARG A 193 -13.45 2.74 -17.40
N ALA A 194 -12.82 3.68 -18.09
CA ALA A 194 -11.68 4.43 -17.60
C ALA A 194 -12.02 5.92 -17.57
N THR A 195 -11.53 6.64 -16.56
CA THR A 195 -11.54 8.10 -16.50
C THR A 195 -10.11 8.60 -16.49
N VAL A 196 -9.80 9.55 -17.36
CA VAL A 196 -8.47 10.17 -17.42
C VAL A 196 -8.27 11.05 -16.18
N VAL A 197 -7.29 10.71 -15.36
CA VAL A 197 -6.92 11.44 -14.14
C VAL A 197 -5.88 12.52 -14.44
N TRP A 198 -4.94 12.21 -15.34
CA TRP A 198 -3.93 13.13 -15.83
C TRP A 198 -3.41 12.64 -17.18
N ASP A 199 -2.91 13.57 -17.98
CA ASP A 199 -2.26 13.30 -19.26
C ASP A 199 -1.09 14.27 -19.41
N ASP A 200 0.10 13.75 -19.71
CA ASP A 200 1.31 14.57 -19.83
C ASP A 200 1.45 15.24 -21.21
N LYS A 201 0.50 14.99 -22.13
CA LYS A 201 0.49 15.46 -23.53
C LYS A 201 1.68 14.98 -24.36
N HIS A 202 2.49 14.07 -23.81
CA HIS A 202 3.68 13.48 -24.41
C HIS A 202 3.59 11.95 -24.48
N GLY A 203 2.36 11.42 -24.42
CA GLY A 203 2.05 10.01 -24.60
C GLY A 203 1.77 9.24 -23.32
N LYS A 204 2.00 9.81 -22.12
CA LYS A 204 1.66 9.13 -20.86
C LYS A 204 0.36 9.65 -20.28
N THR A 205 -0.48 8.70 -19.88
CA THR A 205 -1.81 9.00 -19.36
C THR A 205 -2.09 8.15 -18.13
N GLY A 206 -2.59 8.79 -17.07
CA GLY A 206 -3.08 8.11 -15.88
C GLY A 206 -4.58 7.90 -15.95
N LEU A 207 -5.02 6.65 -15.75
CA LEU A 207 -6.42 6.24 -15.82
C LEU A 207 -6.89 5.72 -14.45
N SER A 208 -8.05 6.19 -14.00
CA SER A 208 -8.86 5.52 -12.98
C SER A 208 -9.76 4.52 -13.70
N VAL A 209 -9.77 3.26 -13.27
CA VAL A 209 -10.46 2.18 -13.97
C VAL A 209 -11.51 1.55 -13.08
N GLU A 210 -12.69 1.35 -13.66
CA GLU A 210 -13.81 0.63 -13.07
C GLU A 210 -14.10 -0.58 -13.96
N CYS A 211 -13.90 -1.79 -13.42
CA CYS A 211 -14.20 -3.02 -14.14
C CYS A 211 -15.71 -3.14 -14.43
N ALA A 212 -16.06 -3.72 -15.57
CA ALA A 212 -17.45 -3.82 -16.01
C ALA A 212 -18.36 -4.63 -15.06
N ASN A 213 -17.77 -5.53 -14.26
CA ASN A 213 -18.45 -6.29 -13.22
C ASN A 213 -17.46 -6.82 -12.17
N SER A 214 -17.99 -7.33 -11.05
CA SER A 214 -17.18 -7.87 -9.95
C SER A 214 -16.36 -9.12 -10.32
N GLN A 215 -16.77 -9.88 -11.34
CA GLN A 215 -15.99 -11.04 -11.79
C GLN A 215 -14.69 -10.59 -12.48
N MET A 216 -14.77 -9.59 -13.35
CA MET A 216 -13.59 -8.98 -13.98
C MET A 216 -12.67 -8.30 -12.95
N GLN A 217 -13.25 -7.64 -11.94
CA GLN A 217 -12.46 -7.09 -10.83
C GLN A 217 -11.68 -8.19 -10.10
N ARG A 218 -12.34 -9.32 -9.77
CA ARG A 218 -11.68 -10.47 -9.13
C ARG A 218 -10.58 -11.06 -10.00
N GLU A 219 -10.77 -11.13 -11.33
CA GLU A 219 -9.74 -11.61 -12.25
C GLU A 219 -8.50 -10.70 -12.25
N LEU A 220 -8.71 -9.38 -12.32
CA LEU A 220 -7.63 -8.40 -12.22
C LEU A 220 -6.90 -8.51 -10.88
N ASP A 221 -7.63 -8.55 -9.77
CA ASP A 221 -7.05 -8.64 -8.43
C ASP A 221 -6.29 -9.95 -8.23
N THR A 222 -6.82 -11.08 -8.68
CA THR A 222 -6.15 -12.39 -8.60
C THR A 222 -4.85 -12.39 -9.41
N TRP A 223 -4.88 -11.79 -10.60
CA TRP A 223 -3.70 -11.68 -11.43
C TRP A 223 -2.65 -10.74 -10.82
N LEU A 224 -3.05 -9.59 -10.28
CA LEU A 224 -2.18 -8.65 -9.58
C LEU A 224 -1.57 -9.28 -8.31
N ASP A 225 -2.35 -10.06 -7.56
CA ASP A 225 -1.89 -10.81 -6.38
C ASP A 225 -0.80 -11.83 -6.77
N ALA A 226 -0.95 -12.50 -7.91
CA ALA A 226 0.09 -13.39 -8.45
C ALA A 226 1.36 -12.63 -8.86
N GLN A 227 1.25 -11.36 -9.30
CA GLN A 227 2.41 -10.50 -9.54
C GLN A 227 3.02 -9.95 -8.24
N PHE A 228 2.21 -9.78 -7.20
CA PHE A 228 2.64 -9.33 -5.87
C PHE A 228 3.46 -10.40 -5.14
N HIS A 229 3.08 -11.68 -5.30
CA HIS A 229 3.80 -12.85 -4.81
C HIS A 229 4.44 -13.64 -5.97
N PRO A 230 5.51 -13.15 -6.62
CA PRO A 230 6.16 -13.90 -7.69
C PRO A 230 6.92 -15.08 -7.05
N ASN A 231 6.25 -16.22 -6.87
CA ASN A 231 6.75 -17.45 -6.27
C ASN A 231 7.16 -17.35 -4.78
N ILE A 232 6.19 -17.51 -3.87
CA ILE A 232 6.45 -18.32 -2.67
C ILE A 232 6.14 -19.76 -3.10
N GLY A 233 7.16 -20.44 -3.59
CA GLY A 233 7.08 -21.83 -4.01
C GLY A 233 6.69 -22.74 -2.85
N ARG A 234 5.93 -23.77 -3.21
CA ARG A 234 5.81 -25.04 -2.47
C ARG A 234 7.15 -25.54 -1.97
#